data_AF-A0A1G3G0Y5-F1
#
_entry.id   AF-A0A1G3G0Y5-F1
#
_cell.length_a   1.000
_cell.length_b   1.000
_cell.length_c   1.000
_cell.angle_alpha   90.00
_cell.angle_beta   90.00
_cell.angle_gamma   90.00
#
_symmetry.space_group_name_H-M   'P 1'
#
loop_
_entity.id
_entity.type
_entity.pdbx_description
1 polymer ?
#
loop_
_entity_poly.entity_id
_entity_poly.type
_entity_poly.pdbx_seq_one_letter_code
_entity_poly.pdbx_strand_id
1 'polypeptide(L)' 'MGFRPSMPDSLPVIGPSAAGANVIHAYGHGHIGLTLAPITARIVAALVAGKAPELDIAPYAVTRF' A
#
# COMPACT_ATOMS: atom_id res chain seq x y z
N MET A 1 13.66 20.51 5.25
CA MET A 1 13.45 19.20 5.92
C MET A 1 12.18 18.59 5.36
N GLY A 2 12.20 17.30 4.97
CA GLY A 2 11.04 16.59 4.41
C GLY A 2 10.65 15.41 5.29
N PHE A 3 9.35 15.24 5.56
CA PHE A 3 8.83 14.13 6.37
C PHE A 3 8.88 12.81 5.60
N ARG A 4 9.26 11.72 6.29
CA ARG A 4 9.32 10.36 5.73
C ARG A 4 8.19 9.53 6.33
N PRO A 5 7.03 9.44 5.66
CA PRO A 5 5.89 8.69 6.18
C PRO A 5 6.26 7.22 6.29
N SER A 6 6.45 6.72 7.51
CA SER A 6 6.94 5.36 7.81
C SER A 6 6.00 4.69 8.82
N MET A 7 5.87 3.37 8.73
CA MET A 7 5.06 2.56 9.65
C MET A 7 5.92 1.94 10.76
N PRO A 8 5.34 1.51 11.90
CA PRO A 8 6.09 0.86 12.98
C PRO A 8 6.90 -0.38 12.57
N ASP A 9 6.44 -1.10 11.54
CA ASP A 9 7.08 -2.29 10.97
C ASP A 9 7.97 -2.00 9.75
N SER A 10 8.13 -0.73 9.38
CA SER A 10 8.84 -0.28 8.16
C SER A 10 8.27 -0.81 6.83
N LEU A 11 7.07 -1.38 6.82
CA LEU A 11 6.37 -1.80 5.60
C LEU A 11 5.30 -0.76 5.22
N PRO A 12 5.03 -0.54 3.92
CA PRO A 12 3.93 0.34 3.53
C PRO A 12 2.58 -0.27 3.87
N VAL A 13 1.54 0.56 3.95
CA VAL A 13 0.14 0.11 3.97
C VAL A 13 -0.41 0.20 2.55
N ILE A 14 -0.79 -0.94 2.00
CA ILE A 14 -1.35 -1.08 0.66
C ILE A 14 -2.52 -2.05 0.71
N GLY A 15 -3.69 -1.63 0.25
CA GLY A 15 -4.88 -2.49 0.19
C GLY A 15 -6.19 -1.73 0.40
N PRO A 16 -7.34 -2.41 0.25
CA PRO A 16 -8.63 -1.83 0.54
C PRO A 16 -8.76 -1.45 2.02
N SER A 17 -9.59 -0.45 2.31
CA SER A 17 -9.97 -0.12 3.69
C SER A 17 -10.75 -1.28 4.32
N ALA A 18 -10.55 -1.47 5.63
CA ALA A 18 -11.34 -2.42 6.41
C ALA A 18 -12.85 -2.11 6.39
N ALA A 19 -13.23 -0.84 6.15
CA ALA A 19 -14.62 -0.42 6.04
C ALA A 19 -15.23 -0.62 4.63
N GLY A 20 -14.44 -1.08 3.64
CA GLY A 20 -14.91 -1.36 2.29
C GLY A 20 -13.89 -1.02 1.20
N ALA A 21 -14.09 -1.61 0.02
CA ALA A 21 -13.16 -1.50 -1.12
C ALA A 21 -13.25 -0.16 -1.89
N ASN A 22 -14.13 0.76 -1.49
CA ASN A 22 -14.26 2.09 -2.11
C ASN A 22 -13.08 3.02 -1.79
N VAL A 23 -12.26 2.66 -0.80
CA VAL A 23 -11.05 3.39 -0.41
C VAL A 23 -9.89 2.42 -0.46
N ILE A 24 -8.80 2.83 -1.14
CA ILE A 24 -7.55 2.09 -1.21
C ILE A 24 -6.47 2.89 -0.48
N HIS A 25 -5.79 2.23 0.46
CA HIS A 25 -4.62 2.74 1.14
C HIS A 25 -3.36 2.47 0.30
N ALA A 26 -2.45 3.45 0.25
CA ALA A 26 -1.14 3.37 -0.41
C ALA A 26 -0.19 4.41 0.20
N TYR A 27 0.28 4.17 1.43
CA TYR A 27 1.14 5.10 2.17
C TYR A 27 2.21 4.37 3.00
N GLY A 28 3.10 5.12 3.64
CA GLY A 28 4.03 4.55 4.64
C GLY A 28 5.35 4.01 4.08
N HIS A 29 5.72 4.33 2.83
CA HIS A 29 6.92 3.83 2.15
C HIS A 29 8.27 4.39 2.66
N GLY A 30 8.25 5.27 3.66
CA GLY A 30 9.45 5.86 4.26
C GLY A 30 10.32 6.61 3.24
N HIS A 31 11.63 6.36 3.30
CA HIS A 31 12.62 7.01 2.43
C HIS A 31 12.78 6.34 1.05
N ILE A 32 12.14 5.18 0.84
CA ILE A 32 12.19 4.41 -0.41
C ILE A 32 10.92 4.56 -1.27
N GLY A 33 10.07 5.54 -0.95
CA GLY A 33 8.80 5.76 -1.65
C GLY A 33 8.92 5.94 -3.15
N LEU A 34 9.92 6.68 -3.63
CA LEU A 34 10.14 6.86 -5.07
C LEU A 34 10.49 5.52 -5.76
N THR A 35 11.36 4.73 -5.14
CA THR A 35 11.74 3.41 -5.64
C THR A 35 10.57 2.43 -5.65
N LEU A 36 9.70 2.47 -4.64
CA LEU A 36 8.55 1.59 -4.51
C LEU A 36 7.28 2.08 -5.23
N ALA A 37 7.28 3.30 -5.77
CA ALA A 37 6.11 3.87 -6.45
C ALA A 37 5.60 3.00 -7.62
N PRO A 38 6.46 2.47 -8.53
CA PRO A 38 5.98 1.67 -9.66
C PRO A 38 5.27 0.39 -9.25
N ILE A 39 5.80 -0.36 -8.28
CA ILE A 39 5.16 -1.61 -7.82
C ILE A 39 3.87 -1.32 -7.06
N THR A 40 3.85 -0.26 -6.25
CA THR A 40 2.64 0.19 -5.55
C THR A 40 1.54 0.57 -6.55
N ALA A 41 1.89 1.31 -7.61
CA ALA A 41 0.95 1.70 -8.65
C ALA A 41 0.34 0.48 -9.37
N ARG A 42 1.14 -0.56 -9.66
CA ARG A 42 0.63 -1.81 -10.25
C ARG A 42 -0.36 -2.52 -9.34
N ILE A 43 -0.07 -2.60 -8.04
CA ILE A 43 -0.98 -3.18 -7.05
C ILE A 43 -2.29 -2.38 -7.00
N VAL A 44 -2.19 -1.05 -6.84
CA VAL A 44 -3.37 -0.17 -6.75
C VAL A 44 -4.21 -0.24 -8.02
N ALA A 45 -3.59 -0.26 -9.20
CA ALA A 45 -4.31 -0.39 -10.47
C ALA A 45 -5.08 -1.72 -10.57
N ALA A 46 -4.51 -2.82 -10.11
CA ALA A 46 -5.21 -4.11 -10.05
C ALA A 46 -6.42 -4.05 -9.11
N LEU A 47 -6.25 -3.47 -7.91
CA LEU A 47 -7.32 -3.30 -6.94
C LEU A 47 -8.46 -2.42 -7.48
N VAL A 48 -8.14 -1.28 -8.11
CA VAL A 48 -9.12 -0.40 -8.76
C VAL A 48 -9.88 -1.12 -9.87
N ALA A 49 -9.21 -1.99 -10.63
CA ALA A 49 -9.82 -2.79 -11.68
C ALA A 49 -10.61 -4.01 -11.18
N GLY A 50 -10.72 -4.22 -9.86
CA GLY A 50 -11.36 -5.40 -9.26
C GLY A 50 -10.61 -6.70 -9.54
N LYS A 51 -9.30 -6.63 -9.82
CA LYS A 51 -8.43 -7.78 -10.10
C LYS A 51 -7.55 -8.09 -8.89
N ALA A 52 -7.19 -9.36 -8.75
CA ALA A 52 -6.17 -9.75 -7.80
C ALA A 52 -4.81 -9.15 -8.20
N PRO A 53 -4.06 -8.53 -7.27
CA PRO A 53 -2.68 -8.14 -7.51
C PRO A 53 -1.79 -9.36 -7.79
N GLU A 54 -0.70 -9.15 -8.52
CA GLU A 54 0.26 -10.23 -8.85
C GLU A 54 1.10 -10.69 -7.65
N LEU A 55 1.19 -9.87 -6.61
CA LEU A 55 1.92 -10.15 -5.38
C LEU A 55 0.92 -10.39 -4.25
N ASP A 56 1.28 -11.25 -3.30
CA ASP A 56 0.54 -11.32 -2.04
C ASP A 56 0.72 -10.00 -1.29
N ILE A 57 -0.41 -9.32 -1.07
CA ILE A 57 -0.44 -8.03 -0.38
C ILE A 57 -0.94 -8.13 1.06
N ALA A 58 -1.22 -9.33 1.58
CA ALA A 58 -1.62 -9.53 2.97
C ALA A 58 -0.64 -8.91 3.99
N PRO A 59 0.70 -8.98 3.81
CA PRO A 59 1.65 -8.32 4.70
C PRO A 59 1.55 -6.78 4.71
N TYR A 60 0.91 -6.19 3.69
CA TYR A 60 0.75 -4.74 3.54
C TYR A 60 -0.65 -4.25 3.91
N ALA A 61 -1.55 -5.14 4.35
CA ALA A 61 -2.91 -4.77 4.71
C ALA A 61 -2.94 -3.80 5.91
N VAL A 62 -3.98 -2.96 5.97
CA VAL A 62 -4.20 -2.05 7.10
C VAL A 62 -4.54 -2.80 8.40
N THR A 63 -5.13 -3.99 8.27
CA THR A 63 -5.56 -4.86 9.38
C THR A 63 -4.43 -5.62 10.07
N ARG A 64 -3.17 -5.34 9.71
CA ARG A 64 -2.00 -5.94 10.38
C ARG A 64 -1.60 -5.21 11.68
N PHE A 65 -2.29 -4.11 11.98
CA PHE A 65 -2.14 -3.32 13.21
C PHE A 65 -3.43 -3.35 14.03
#